data_AF-A0A2P1CN84-F1
#
_entry.id   AF-A0A2P1CN84-F1
#
_cell.length_a   1.000
_cell.length_b   1.000
_cell.length_c   1.000
_cell.angle_alpha   90.00
_cell.angle_beta   90.00
_cell.angle_gamma   90.00
#
_symmetry.space_group_name_H-M   'P 1'
#
loop_
_entity.id
_entity.type
_entity.pdbx_description
1 polymer ?
#
loop_
_entity_poly.entity_id
_entity_poly.type
_entity_poly.pdbx_seq_one_letter_code
_entity_poly.pdbx_strand_id
1 'polypeptide(L)' 'MSAGQTRAKELGVNVGQLKRATKTRITRARTLMAELCGLWGDIDQAMVNEAETMTGRLDEMEVSLDASVELLREEWPE' A
#
# COMPACT_ATOMS: atom_id res chain seq x y z
N MET A 1 26.07 -33.26 25.07
CA MET A 1 25.00 -33.21 24.06
C MET A 1 23.75 -32.65 24.74
N SER A 2 23.08 -31.64 24.17
CA SER A 2 21.90 -31.04 24.82
C SER A 2 20.69 -31.96 24.68
N ALA A 3 19.84 -32.04 25.71
CA ALA A 3 18.70 -32.98 25.77
C ALA A 3 17.73 -32.87 24.57
N GLY A 4 17.63 -31.70 23.94
CA GLY A 4 16.80 -31.49 22.73
C GLY A 4 17.34 -32.18 21.47
N GLN A 5 18.65 -32.41 21.37
CA GLN A 5 19.24 -33.13 20.23
C GLN A 5 18.99 -34.63 20.31
N THR A 6 18.95 -35.19 21.52
CA THR A 6 18.69 -36.61 21.76
C THR A 6 17.25 -36.99 21.39
N ARG A 7 16.28 -36.19 21.84
CA ARG A 7 14.85 -36.42 21.56
C ARG A 7 14.47 -36.26 20.09
N ALA A 8 15.11 -35.34 19.36
CA ALA A 8 14.89 -35.19 17.92
C ALA A 8 15.46 -36.37 17.11
N LYS A 9 16.60 -36.93 17.56
CA LYS A 9 17.22 -38.12 16.96
C LYS A 9 16.35 -39.37 17.17
N GLU A 10 15.75 -39.53 18.34
CA GLU A 10 14.80 -40.62 18.66
C GLU A 10 13.52 -40.56 17.83
N LEU A 11 13.06 -39.37 17.45
CA LEU A 11 11.89 -39.16 16.59
C LEU A 11 12.21 -39.22 15.08
N GLY A 12 13.45 -39.55 14.69
CA GLY A 12 13.88 -39.56 13.29
C GLY A 12 13.93 -38.18 12.64
N VAL A 13 13.85 -37.10 13.42
CA VAL A 13 13.79 -35.72 12.92
C VAL A 13 15.20 -35.18 12.72
N ASN A 14 15.56 -34.90 11.47
CA ASN A 14 16.79 -34.17 11.16
C ASN A 14 16.61 -32.68 11.45
N VAL A 15 17.04 -32.26 12.65
CA VAL A 15 16.97 -30.86 13.12
C VAL A 15 17.60 -29.87 12.13
N GLY A 16 18.67 -30.27 11.42
CA GLY A 16 19.31 -29.43 10.41
C GLY A 16 18.42 -29.18 9.19
N GLN A 17 17.71 -30.20 8.72
CA GLN A 17 16.73 -30.04 7.63
C GLN A 17 15.52 -29.23 8.08
N LEU A 18 15.00 -29.47 9.29
CA LEU A 18 13.87 -28.70 9.83
C LEU A 18 14.21 -27.21 9.94
N LYS A 19 15.38 -26.88 10.52
CA LYS A 19 15.84 -25.48 10.62
C LYS A 19 15.98 -24.81 9.25
N ARG A 20 16.54 -25.52 8.26
CA ARG A 20 16.66 -25.00 6.89
C ARG A 20 15.29 -24.75 6.26
N ALA A 21 14.39 -25.73 6.32
CA ALA A 21 13.04 -25.61 5.77
C ALA A 21 12.26 -24.45 6.42
N THR A 22 12.35 -24.31 7.75
CA THR A 22 11.72 -23.20 8.48
C THR A 22 12.31 -21.85 8.06
N LYS A 23 13.64 -21.74 7.95
CA LYS A 23 14.29 -20.50 7.49
C LYS A 23 13.83 -20.10 6.08
N THR A 24 13.78 -21.06 5.15
CA THR A 24 13.30 -20.80 3.78
C THR A 24 11.84 -20.33 3.76
N ARG A 25 10.96 -20.95 4.56
CA ARG A 25 9.56 -20.53 4.68
C ARG A 25 9.43 -19.11 5.23
N ILE A 26 10.19 -18.77 6.27
CA ILE A 26 10.20 -17.42 6.86
C ILE A 26 10.70 -16.40 5.83
N THR A 27 11.78 -16.68 5.10
CA THR A 27 12.27 -15.79 4.04
C THR A 27 11.21 -15.55 2.98
N ARG A 28 10.54 -16.60 2.49
CA ARG A 28 9.47 -16.47 1.50
C ARG A 28 8.29 -15.64 2.01
N ALA A 29 7.86 -15.86 3.25
CA ALA A 29 6.79 -15.08 3.87
C ALA A 29 7.17 -13.60 3.98
N ARG A 30 8.43 -13.29 4.33
CA ARG A 30 8.92 -11.90 4.39
C ARG A 30 8.91 -11.22 3.02
N THR A 31 9.30 -11.93 1.96
CA THR A 31 9.26 -11.39 0.59
C THR A 31 7.82 -11.08 0.16
N LEU A 32 6.89 -12.02 0.36
CA LEU A 32 5.48 -11.82 0.04
C LEU A 32 4.86 -10.64 0.81
N MET A 33 5.24 -10.45 2.08
CA MET A 33 4.79 -9.29 2.86
C MET A 33 5.33 -7.98 2.30
N ALA A 34 6.59 -7.94 1.84
CA ALA A 34 7.15 -6.74 1.21
C ALA A 34 6.46 -6.43 -0.12
N GLU A 35 6.17 -7.45 -0.94
CA GLU A 35 5.40 -7.30 -2.18
C GLU A 35 3.98 -6.78 -1.90
N LEU A 36 3.29 -7.32 -0.90
CA LEU A 36 1.97 -6.83 -0.48
C LEU A 36 2.02 -5.37 0.00
N CYS A 37 3.02 -5.00 0.82
CA CYS A 37 3.18 -3.61 1.25
C CYS A 37 3.45 -2.67 0.06
N GLY A 38 4.24 -3.09 -0.92
CA GLY A 38 4.48 -2.32 -2.15
C GLY A 38 3.20 -2.10 -2.94
N LEU A 39 2.43 -3.17 -3.19
CA LEU A 39 1.15 -3.09 -3.89
C LEU A 39 0.14 -2.16 -3.20
N TRP A 40 0.06 -2.21 -1.87
CA TRP A 40 -0.81 -1.31 -1.10
C TRP A 40 -0.34 0.15 -1.19
N GLY A 41 0.97 0.40 -1.09
CA GLY A 41 1.52 1.75 -1.25
C GLY A 41 1.27 2.35 -2.64
N ASP A 42 1.38 1.53 -3.68
CA ASP A 42 1.13 1.97 -5.06
C ASP A 42 -0.36 2.29 -5.30
N ILE A 43 -1.27 1.48 -4.72
CA ILE A 43 -2.72 1.74 -4.76
C ILE A 43 -3.05 3.05 -4.04
N ASP A 44 -2.50 3.24 -2.83
CA ASP A 44 -2.79 4.42 -2.02
C ASP A 44 -2.29 5.71 -2.70
N GLN A 45 -1.07 5.71 -3.26
CA GLN A 45 -0.52 6.91 -3.90
C GLN A 45 -1.24 7.27 -5.20
N ALA A 46 -1.60 6.28 -6.02
CA ALA A 46 -2.32 6.53 -7.27
C ALA A 46 -3.71 7.14 -7.03
N MET A 47 -4.44 6.62 -6.05
CA MET A 47 -5.75 7.15 -5.67
C MET A 47 -5.67 8.56 -5.08
N VAL A 48 -4.64 8.85 -4.28
CA VAL A 48 -4.39 10.21 -3.75
C VAL A 48 -4.15 11.20 -4.88
N ASN A 49 -3.27 10.86 -5.83
CA ASN A 49 -2.96 11.74 -6.97
C ASN A 49 -4.19 12.01 -7.85
N GLU A 50 -5.06 11.01 -8.05
CA GLU A 50 -6.31 11.17 -8.80
C GLU A 50 -7.29 12.09 -8.07
N ALA A 51 -7.42 11.95 -6.75
CA ALA A 51 -8.25 12.81 -5.93
C ALA A 51 -7.75 14.27 -5.93
N GLU A 52 -6.44 14.49 -5.83
CA GLU A 52 -5.83 15.82 -5.94
C GLU A 52 -6.11 16.46 -7.30
N THR A 53 -6.00 15.68 -8.38
CA THR A 53 -6.29 16.15 -9.74
C THR A 53 -7.77 16.54 -9.91
N MET A 54 -8.69 15.74 -9.38
CA MET A 54 -10.12 16.07 -9.41
C MET A 54 -10.42 17.32 -8.59
N THR A 55 -9.78 17.49 -7.44
CA THR A 55 -9.95 18.67 -6.58
C THR A 55 -9.49 19.94 -7.31
N GLY A 56 -8.31 19.93 -7.93
CA GLY A 56 -7.83 21.08 -8.70
C GLY A 56 -8.76 21.46 -9.87
N ARG A 57 -9.38 20.48 -10.53
CA ARG A 57 -10.38 20.74 -11.58
C ARG A 57 -11.67 21.38 -11.03
N LEU A 58 -12.06 21.04 -9.81
CA LEU A 58 -13.22 21.67 -9.15
C LEU A 58 -12.91 23.12 -8.79
N ASP A 59 -11.71 23.41 -8.29
CA ASP A 59 -11.27 24.78 -7.99
C ASP A 59 -11.28 25.66 -9.27
N GLU A 60 -10.79 25.14 -10.40
CA GLU A 60 -10.85 25.84 -11.69
C GLU A 60 -12.29 26.12 -12.14
N MET A 61 -13.20 25.17 -11.93
CA MET A 61 -14.62 25.34 -12.26
C MET A 61 -15.29 26.38 -11.35
N GLU A 62 -14.95 26.41 -10.06
CA GLU A 62 -15.44 27.41 -9.10
C GLU A 62 -15.02 28.82 -9.53
N VAL A 63 -13.74 29.02 -9.84
CA VAL A 63 -13.23 30.31 -10.35
C VAL A 63 -13.93 30.74 -11.65
N SER A 64 -14.14 29.79 -12.57
CA SER A 64 -14.85 30.08 -13.82
C SER A 64 -16.32 30.45 -13.58
N LEU A 65 -16.96 29.82 -12.60
CA LEU A 65 -18.35 30.12 -12.23
C LEU A 65 -18.45 31.51 -11.62
N ASP A 66 -17.55 31.86 -10.70
CA ASP A 66 -17.49 33.17 -10.07
C ASP A 66 -17.31 34.28 -11.11
N ALA A 67 -16.38 34.10 -12.05
CA ALA A 67 -16.16 35.04 -13.15
C ALA A 67 -17.42 35.19 -14.03
N SER A 68 -18.14 34.10 -14.29
CA SER A 68 -19.38 34.13 -15.08
C SER A 68 -20.51 34.87 -14.34
N VAL A 69 -20.60 34.70 -13.02
CA VAL A 69 -21.56 35.42 -12.17
C VAL A 69 -21.25 36.91 -12.13
N GLU A 70 -19.97 37.28 -12.06
CA GLU A 70 -19.53 38.67 -12.07
C GLU A 70 -19.88 39.35 -13.40
N LEU A 71 -19.60 38.70 -14.53
CA LEU A 71 -20.00 39.18 -15.86
C LEU A 71 -21.53 39.38 -15.98
N LEU A 72 -22.32 38.44 -15.47
CA LEU A 72 -23.79 38.56 -15.49
C LEU A 72 -24.29 39.76 -14.68
N ARG A 73 -23.63 40.10 -13.57
CA ARG A 73 -23.95 41.29 -12.78
C ARG A 73 -23.60 42.59 -13.50
N GLU A 74 -22.54 42.60 -14.28
CA GLU A 74 -22.16 43.76 -15.09
C GLU A 74 -23.12 43.97 -16.28
N GLU A 75 -23.57 42.90 -16.93
CA GLU A 75 -24.48 42.96 -18.08
C GLU A 75 -25.94 43.29 -17.69
N TRP A 76 -26.36 42.92 -16.48
CA TRP A 76 -27.68 43.22 -15.94
C TRP A 76 -27.60 43.88 -14.55
N PRO A 77 -27.20 45.16 -14.49
CA PRO A 77 -27.26 45.90 -13.23
C PRO A 77 -28.73 46.12 -12.84
N GLU A 78 -29.06 45.84 -11.57
CA GLU A 78 -30.36 46.17 -10.97
C GLU A 78 -30.70 47.66 -11.07
#